data_AF-J9QTD5-F1
#
_entry.id   AF-J9QTD5-F1
#
_cell.length_a   1.000
_cell.length_b   1.000
_cell.length_c   1.000
_cell.angle_alpha   90.00
_cell.angle_beta   90.00
_cell.angle_gamma   90.00
#
_symmetry.space_group_name_H-M   'P 1'
#
loop_
_entity.id
_entity.type
_entity.pdbx_description
1 polymer ?
#
loop_
_entity_poly.entity_id
_entity_poly.type
_entity_poly.pdbx_seq_one_letter_code
_entity_poly.pdbx_strand_id
1 'polypeptide(L)'
;MNRNNLKYFYFTVLILLHFGMGGYSYYYSVTTQNTDYYVFYQNLNRIFELDYGYYMIGSAFFSKINSYLANYIFGMEYSFWMFSLLYATLSFIPYYVIFRNNFEVLLDRSFTLNKITLMLLLFLPTPHFWLASFSKDSLCFLLVFTLIYLFNNVKTKYKYLFMIFLFILLLLVRPYVGFILIATFLCTEVLHFKGKVNIRRLYVAFFLSVFSILISIYFIHYSLSVEVNTPWQFIQDSYAVLEGYSSKRSSSSAILSLQNTIFPERLLYILYRPTVFEATSIYQWAVAIENLVLVIYSLLLLFFSRLKAAQPMIMSYGFYGLFTFLFYGLYVFNYGQASRMKANYIIFLLLYLFVAISNKKSLKLNKQNV
;
A
#
# COMPACT_ATOMS: atom_id res chain seq x y z
N MET A 1 -24.20 16.78 20.04
CA MET A 1 -22.82 16.40 20.47
C MET A 1 -21.88 17.56 20.14
N ASN A 2 -21.04 18.03 21.08
CA ASN A 2 -20.08 19.11 20.83
C ASN A 2 -19.07 18.70 19.74
N ARG A 3 -18.53 19.65 18.98
CA ARG A 3 -17.52 19.46 17.92
C ARG A 3 -16.31 18.65 18.40
N ASN A 4 -15.84 18.93 19.62
CA ASN A 4 -14.76 18.16 20.25
C ASN A 4 -15.19 16.72 20.54
N ASN A 5 -16.41 16.50 21.04
CA ASN A 5 -16.92 15.16 21.33
C ASN A 5 -17.05 14.33 20.03
N LEU A 6 -17.47 14.93 18.92
CA LEU A 6 -17.48 14.27 17.61
C LEU A 6 -16.06 13.92 17.15
N LYS A 7 -15.08 14.80 17.39
CA LYS A 7 -13.67 14.54 17.08
C LYS A 7 -13.14 13.32 17.82
N TYR A 8 -13.35 13.29 19.12
CA TYR A 8 -12.96 12.15 19.93
C TYR A 8 -13.69 10.90 19.49
N PHE A 9 -14.99 10.97 19.20
CA PHE A 9 -15.76 9.83 18.69
C PHE A 9 -15.16 9.24 17.41
N TYR A 10 -14.98 10.03 16.34
CA TYR A 10 -14.43 9.51 15.09
C TYR A 10 -12.99 9.01 15.25
N PHE A 11 -12.19 9.68 16.08
CA PHE A 11 -10.83 9.24 16.35
C PHE A 11 -10.80 7.91 17.11
N THR A 12 -11.66 7.75 18.11
CA THR A 12 -11.82 6.49 18.84
C THR A 12 -12.29 5.39 17.92
N VAL A 13 -13.28 5.64 17.05
CA VAL A 13 -13.73 4.66 16.04
C VAL A 13 -12.59 4.27 15.11
N LEU A 14 -11.77 5.23 14.66
CA LEU A 14 -10.62 4.96 13.79
C LEU A 14 -9.56 4.08 14.48
N ILE A 15 -9.26 4.35 15.76
CA ILE A 15 -8.36 3.52 16.58
C ILE A 15 -8.94 2.12 16.74
N LEU A 16 -10.20 2.02 17.20
CA LEU A 16 -10.85 0.74 17.45
C LEU A 16 -10.94 -0.10 16.17
N LEU A 17 -11.24 0.52 15.03
CA LEU A 17 -11.25 -0.16 13.74
C LEU A 17 -9.85 -0.66 13.37
N HIS A 18 -8.84 0.20 13.41
CA HIS A 18 -7.50 -0.17 12.96
C HIS A 18 -6.85 -1.23 13.86
N PHE A 19 -6.84 -1.01 15.17
CA PHE A 19 -6.25 -1.94 16.13
C PHE A 19 -7.12 -3.17 16.36
N GLY A 20 -8.46 -3.05 16.26
CA GLY A 20 -9.36 -4.19 16.29
C GLY A 20 -9.15 -5.11 15.09
N MET A 21 -9.00 -4.55 13.88
CA MET A 21 -8.64 -5.33 12.68
C MET A 21 -7.24 -5.93 12.76
N GLY A 22 -6.27 -5.22 13.33
CA GLY A 22 -4.94 -5.76 13.63
C GLY A 22 -4.99 -6.93 14.62
N GLY A 23 -5.76 -6.79 15.69
CA GLY A 23 -5.97 -7.85 16.68
C GLY A 23 -6.71 -9.07 16.10
N TYR A 24 -7.67 -8.83 15.22
CA TYR A 24 -8.34 -9.88 14.49
C TYR A 24 -7.42 -10.61 13.52
N SER A 25 -6.55 -9.88 12.80
CA SER A 25 -5.54 -10.49 11.92
C SER A 25 -4.52 -11.32 12.71
N TYR A 26 -4.13 -10.86 13.90
CA TYR A 26 -3.33 -11.64 14.83
C TYR A 26 -4.03 -12.95 15.20
N TYR A 27 -5.29 -12.87 15.67
CA TYR A 27 -6.07 -14.04 16.06
C TYR A 27 -6.19 -15.04 14.90
N TYR A 28 -6.59 -14.56 13.72
CA TYR A 28 -6.70 -15.36 12.50
C TYR A 28 -5.39 -16.05 12.12
N SER A 29 -4.27 -15.35 12.28
CA SER A 29 -2.93 -15.89 11.98
C SER A 29 -2.52 -16.99 12.95
N VAL A 30 -2.81 -16.82 14.25
CA VAL A 30 -2.53 -17.83 15.27
C VAL A 30 -3.40 -19.07 15.11
N THR A 31 -4.68 -18.92 14.79
CA THR A 31 -5.61 -20.06 14.64
C THR A 31 -5.34 -20.88 13.38
N THR A 32 -4.94 -20.23 12.29
CA THR A 32 -4.72 -20.90 11.01
C THR A 32 -3.33 -21.53 10.92
N GLN A 33 -2.35 -21.00 11.67
CA GLN A 33 -0.93 -21.41 11.74
C GLN A 33 -0.16 -21.49 10.41
N ASN A 34 -0.82 -21.29 9.28
CA ASN A 34 -0.25 -21.36 7.94
C ASN A 34 -0.39 -20.03 7.18
N THR A 35 -0.49 -18.92 7.90
CA THR A 35 -0.45 -17.58 7.29
C THR A 35 1.00 -17.14 7.13
N ASP A 36 1.29 -16.40 6.05
CA ASP A 36 2.62 -15.81 5.82
C ASP A 36 3.14 -15.07 7.05
N TYR A 37 2.26 -14.37 7.77
CA TYR A 37 2.58 -13.56 8.94
C TYR A 37 3.07 -14.41 10.12
N TYR A 38 2.40 -15.52 10.38
CA TYR A 38 2.77 -16.42 11.45
C TYR A 38 4.05 -17.20 11.10
N VAL A 39 4.21 -17.60 9.85
CA VAL A 39 5.44 -18.24 9.35
C VAL A 39 6.64 -17.30 9.46
N PHE A 40 6.48 -16.00 9.19
CA PHE A 40 7.57 -15.03 9.41
C PHE A 40 7.98 -14.97 10.87
N TYR A 41 7.01 -15.00 11.79
CA TYR A 41 7.27 -14.99 13.22
C TYR A 41 7.99 -16.25 13.70
N GLN A 42 7.53 -17.44 13.28
CA GLN A 42 8.16 -18.71 13.67
C GLN A 42 9.61 -18.82 13.21
N ASN A 43 9.95 -18.20 12.08
CA ASN A 43 11.28 -18.26 11.51
C ASN A 43 12.25 -17.19 12.05
N LEU A 44 11.84 -16.30 12.98
CA LEU A 44 12.69 -15.19 13.44
C LEU A 44 14.00 -15.67 14.10
N ASN A 45 13.96 -16.68 14.96
CA ASN A 45 15.17 -17.24 15.58
C ASN A 45 16.04 -17.98 14.56
N ARG A 46 15.44 -18.82 13.72
CA ARG A 46 16.17 -19.56 12.68
C ARG A 46 16.91 -18.65 11.69
N ILE A 47 16.29 -17.53 11.32
CA ILE A 47 16.87 -16.55 10.39
C ILE A 47 17.98 -15.71 11.06
N PHE A 48 18.00 -15.65 12.39
CA PHE A 48 19.09 -15.02 13.13
C PHE A 48 20.39 -15.80 12.92
N GLU A 49 20.32 -17.12 13.10
CA GLU A 49 21.45 -18.06 13.06
C GLU A 49 22.00 -18.33 11.66
N LEU A 50 21.18 -18.13 10.62
CA LEU A 50 21.63 -18.28 9.23
C LEU A 50 22.49 -17.07 8.80
N ASP A 51 23.77 -17.35 8.57
CA ASP A 51 24.81 -16.36 8.29
C ASP A 51 24.98 -16.08 6.77
N TYR A 52 25.12 -14.80 6.44
CA TYR A 52 25.51 -14.13 5.17
C TYR A 52 24.92 -14.54 3.79
N GLY A 53 24.33 -15.71 3.60
CA GLY A 53 23.80 -16.15 2.30
C GLY A 53 22.30 -15.88 2.08
N TYR A 54 21.55 -15.52 3.13
CA TYR A 54 20.12 -15.31 3.04
C TYR A 54 19.81 -13.91 2.44
N TYR A 55 19.46 -13.93 1.16
CA TYR A 55 18.95 -12.84 0.33
C TYR A 55 18.45 -11.59 1.10
N MET A 56 19.12 -10.45 0.91
CA MET A 56 18.79 -9.20 1.60
C MET A 56 17.62 -8.41 0.97
N ILE A 57 16.67 -9.06 0.30
CA ILE A 57 15.56 -8.37 -0.39
C ILE A 57 14.21 -9.08 -0.12
N GLY A 58 13.14 -8.30 -0.07
CA GLY A 58 11.77 -8.79 -0.04
C GLY A 58 11.38 -9.42 1.29
N SER A 59 10.85 -10.65 1.24
CA SER A 59 10.47 -11.42 2.44
C SER A 59 11.65 -11.68 3.35
N ALA A 60 12.80 -12.02 2.78
CA ALA A 60 13.99 -12.38 3.56
C ALA A 60 14.56 -11.16 4.30
N PHE A 61 14.64 -10.00 3.64
CA PHE A 61 15.00 -8.74 4.31
C PHE A 61 14.06 -8.40 5.46
N PHE A 62 12.76 -8.48 5.22
CA PHE A 62 11.75 -8.23 6.25
C PHE A 62 11.90 -9.17 7.45
N SER A 63 12.08 -10.47 7.20
CA SER A 63 12.33 -11.42 8.27
C SER A 63 13.63 -11.14 9.01
N LYS A 64 14.70 -10.76 8.31
CA LYS A 64 15.99 -10.43 8.93
C LYS A 64 15.89 -9.18 9.80
N ILE A 65 15.25 -8.11 9.33
CA ILE A 65 14.98 -6.92 10.17
C ILE A 65 14.22 -7.32 11.42
N ASN A 66 13.13 -8.08 11.29
CA ASN A 66 12.33 -8.47 12.45
C ASN A 66 13.09 -9.42 13.38
N SER A 67 13.99 -10.23 12.85
CA SER A 67 14.88 -11.09 13.63
C SER A 67 15.89 -10.26 14.43
N TYR A 68 16.44 -9.19 13.82
CA TYR A 68 17.28 -8.22 14.53
C TYR A 68 16.49 -7.48 15.62
N LEU A 69 15.26 -7.02 15.32
CA LEU A 69 14.38 -6.38 16.30
C LEU A 69 14.08 -7.32 17.47
N ALA A 70 13.75 -8.57 17.18
CA ALA A 70 13.49 -9.61 18.18
C ALA A 70 14.71 -9.79 19.10
N ASN A 71 15.86 -10.13 18.55
CA ASN A 71 17.02 -10.56 19.35
C ASN A 71 17.75 -9.40 20.05
N TYR A 72 17.87 -8.24 19.42
CA TYR A 72 18.66 -7.12 19.98
C TYR A 72 17.83 -6.07 20.70
N ILE A 73 16.57 -5.84 20.30
CA ILE A 73 15.75 -4.79 20.91
C ILE A 73 14.82 -5.37 21.97
N PHE A 74 14.17 -6.49 21.66
CA PHE A 74 13.18 -7.09 22.57
C PHE A 74 13.75 -8.19 23.47
N GLY A 75 14.91 -8.75 23.11
CA GLY A 75 15.51 -9.89 23.80
C GLY A 75 14.78 -11.20 23.48
N MET A 76 15.13 -12.30 24.14
CA MET A 76 14.57 -13.64 23.85
C MET A 76 13.07 -13.80 24.18
N GLU A 77 12.45 -12.83 24.86
CA GLU A 77 11.05 -12.89 25.34
C GLU A 77 10.07 -12.12 24.46
N TYR A 78 10.26 -12.14 23.14
CA TYR A 78 9.33 -11.51 22.21
C TYR A 78 8.11 -12.39 21.93
N SER A 79 6.95 -11.76 21.68
CA SER A 79 5.71 -12.45 21.31
C SER A 79 5.18 -12.00 19.96
N PHE A 80 4.41 -12.86 19.27
CA PHE A 80 3.78 -12.51 18.00
C PHE A 80 2.80 -11.32 18.13
N TRP A 81 2.19 -11.18 19.31
CA TRP A 81 1.33 -10.06 19.64
C TRP A 81 2.08 -8.73 19.63
N MET A 82 3.29 -8.70 20.19
CA MET A 82 4.14 -7.51 20.22
C MET A 82 4.47 -7.00 18.81
N PHE A 83 4.86 -7.91 17.91
CA PHE A 83 5.10 -7.57 16.50
C PHE A 83 3.82 -7.10 15.81
N SER A 84 2.69 -7.75 16.06
CA SER A 84 1.40 -7.34 15.49
C SER A 84 1.02 -5.92 15.92
N LEU A 85 1.18 -5.58 17.20
CA LEU A 85 0.93 -4.23 17.73
C LEU A 85 1.91 -3.19 17.19
N LEU A 86 3.19 -3.54 17.07
CA LEU A 86 4.21 -2.64 16.50
C LEU A 86 3.83 -2.24 15.07
N TYR A 87 3.50 -3.22 14.23
CA TYR A 87 3.17 -2.96 12.82
C TYR A 87 1.82 -2.28 12.64
N ALA A 88 0.82 -2.61 13.46
CA ALA A 88 -0.41 -1.83 13.54
C ALA A 88 -0.10 -0.36 13.85
N THR A 89 0.72 -0.09 14.88
CA THR A 89 1.10 1.27 15.26
C THR A 89 1.82 2.01 14.14
N LEU A 90 2.80 1.37 13.49
CA LEU A 90 3.54 1.96 12.36
C LEU A 90 2.60 2.34 11.21
N SER A 91 1.67 1.45 10.85
CA SER A 91 0.72 1.68 9.76
C SER A 91 -0.41 2.66 10.14
N PHE A 92 -0.66 2.88 11.43
CA PHE A 92 -1.63 3.86 11.93
C PHE A 92 -1.14 5.31 11.77
N ILE A 93 0.17 5.55 11.72
CA ILE A 93 0.74 6.90 11.62
C ILE A 93 0.19 7.67 10.40
N PRO A 94 0.21 7.13 9.17
CA PRO A 94 -0.45 7.77 8.02
C PRO A 94 -1.93 8.10 8.26
N TYR A 95 -2.71 7.17 8.83
CA TYR A 95 -4.13 7.39 9.13
C TYR A 95 -4.32 8.55 10.11
N TYR A 96 -3.52 8.61 11.17
CA TYR A 96 -3.56 9.71 12.13
C TYR A 96 -3.25 11.05 11.45
N VAL A 97 -2.23 11.11 10.60
CA VAL A 97 -1.88 12.33 9.85
C VAL A 97 -3.03 12.75 8.92
N ILE A 98 -3.65 11.82 8.20
CA ILE A 98 -4.80 12.09 7.33
C ILE A 98 -5.98 12.61 8.16
N PHE A 99 -6.33 11.92 9.24
CA PHE A 99 -7.43 12.28 10.13
C PHE A 99 -7.22 13.67 10.72
N ARG A 100 -6.08 13.92 11.36
CA ARG A 100 -5.77 15.19 12.03
C ARG A 100 -5.89 16.39 11.08
N ASN A 101 -5.45 16.24 9.84
CA ASN A 101 -5.41 17.33 8.88
C ASN A 101 -6.74 17.58 8.17
N ASN A 102 -7.65 16.60 8.15
CA ASN A 102 -8.89 16.65 7.35
C ASN A 102 -10.17 16.48 8.16
N PHE A 103 -10.07 16.35 9.49
CA PHE A 103 -11.20 16.11 10.38
C PHE A 103 -12.35 17.12 10.21
N GLU A 104 -12.03 18.37 9.88
CA GLU A 104 -13.04 19.42 9.69
C GLU A 104 -14.08 19.10 8.60
N VAL A 105 -13.75 18.23 7.64
CA VAL A 105 -14.70 17.78 6.62
C VAL A 105 -15.70 16.78 7.19
N LEU A 106 -15.35 15.99 8.21
CA LEU A 106 -16.27 15.04 8.85
C LEU A 106 -17.34 15.75 9.69
N LEU A 107 -17.02 16.95 10.19
CA LEU A 107 -17.93 17.77 10.98
C LEU A 107 -18.97 18.52 10.15
N ASP A 108 -18.75 18.63 8.84
CA ASP A 108 -19.73 19.24 7.95
C ASP A 108 -21.05 18.45 8.04
N ARG A 109 -22.16 19.18 8.20
CA ARG A 109 -23.50 18.58 8.28
C ARG A 109 -23.97 18.10 6.90
N SER A 110 -23.46 18.70 5.83
CA SER A 110 -23.84 18.33 4.47
C SER A 110 -23.25 16.98 4.07
N PHE A 111 -24.07 16.16 3.39
CA PHE A 111 -23.63 14.88 2.82
C PHE A 111 -22.98 15.12 1.47
N THR A 112 -21.71 15.52 1.49
CA THR A 112 -20.94 15.84 0.28
C THR A 112 -20.09 14.66 -0.17
N LEU A 113 -19.80 14.57 -1.48
CA LEU A 113 -18.85 13.60 -2.02
C LEU A 113 -17.52 13.62 -1.27
N ASN A 114 -17.00 14.81 -0.90
CA ASN A 114 -15.78 14.94 -0.10
C ASN A 114 -15.85 14.22 1.24
N LYS A 115 -16.97 14.34 1.95
CA LYS A 115 -17.19 13.67 3.23
C LYS A 115 -17.24 12.16 3.03
N ILE A 116 -17.94 11.69 2.00
CA ILE A 116 -17.99 10.26 1.66
C ILE A 116 -16.59 9.74 1.33
N THR A 117 -15.83 10.43 0.48
CA THR A 117 -14.46 10.03 0.14
C THR A 117 -13.56 9.94 1.36
N LEU A 118 -13.65 10.93 2.27
CA LEU A 118 -12.87 10.92 3.50
C LEU A 118 -13.29 9.77 4.43
N MET A 119 -14.58 9.46 4.50
CA MET A 119 -15.07 8.31 5.27
C MET A 119 -14.57 7.00 4.68
N LEU A 120 -14.65 6.81 3.36
CA LEU A 120 -14.08 5.63 2.71
C LEU A 120 -12.57 5.55 2.96
N LEU A 121 -11.84 6.65 2.80
CA LEU A 121 -10.41 6.69 3.04
C LEU A 121 -10.02 6.26 4.47
N LEU A 122 -10.79 6.68 5.47
CA LEU A 122 -10.48 6.46 6.88
C LEU A 122 -11.11 5.19 7.48
N PHE A 123 -12.15 4.62 6.88
CA PHE A 123 -12.93 3.56 7.51
C PHE A 123 -13.16 2.33 6.61
N LEU A 124 -12.46 2.22 5.48
CA LEU A 124 -12.54 1.02 4.64
C LEU A 124 -11.93 -0.19 5.37
N PRO A 125 -12.71 -1.25 5.70
CA PRO A 125 -12.23 -2.35 6.54
C PRO A 125 -11.00 -3.08 5.99
N THR A 126 -10.96 -3.33 4.68
CA THR A 126 -9.92 -4.13 4.02
C THR A 126 -8.52 -3.52 4.21
N PRO A 127 -8.29 -2.21 3.96
CA PRO A 127 -7.05 -1.56 4.33
C PRO A 127 -6.66 -1.71 5.80
N HIS A 128 -7.58 -1.54 6.74
CA HIS A 128 -7.28 -1.70 8.17
C HIS A 128 -6.86 -3.15 8.49
N PHE A 129 -7.52 -4.15 7.92
CA PHE A 129 -7.15 -5.55 8.08
C PHE A 129 -5.73 -5.84 7.57
N TRP A 130 -5.45 -5.54 6.31
CA TRP A 130 -4.16 -5.89 5.70
C TRP A 130 -3.01 -5.03 6.18
N LEU A 131 -3.22 -3.73 6.43
CA LEU A 131 -2.17 -2.82 6.84
C LEU A 131 -1.91 -2.85 8.35
N ALA A 132 -2.86 -3.22 9.21
CA ALA A 132 -2.59 -3.38 10.64
C ALA A 132 -1.90 -4.71 10.99
N SER A 133 -1.77 -5.64 10.03
CA SER A 133 -1.18 -6.96 10.24
C SER A 133 0.35 -6.92 10.42
N PHE A 134 0.96 -7.95 11.03
CA PHE A 134 2.43 -8.13 11.01
C PHE A 134 2.92 -8.44 9.59
N SER A 135 3.12 -7.41 8.77
CA SER A 135 3.37 -7.58 7.34
C SER A 135 4.29 -6.53 6.73
N LYS A 136 4.89 -6.90 5.59
CA LYS A 136 5.61 -5.96 4.73
C LYS A 136 4.72 -4.84 4.18
N ASP A 137 3.43 -5.11 3.98
CA ASP A 137 2.48 -4.12 3.43
C ASP A 137 2.35 -2.91 4.38
N SER A 138 2.25 -3.18 5.68
CA SER A 138 2.19 -2.19 6.77
C SER A 138 3.39 -1.25 6.77
N LEU A 139 4.61 -1.80 6.68
CA LEU A 139 5.84 -1.00 6.62
C LEU A 139 5.93 -0.23 5.30
N CYS A 140 5.63 -0.88 4.17
CA CYS A 140 5.61 -0.21 2.87
C CYS A 140 4.63 0.97 2.84
N PHE A 141 3.43 0.82 3.43
CA PHE A 141 2.46 1.90 3.51
C PHE A 141 3.00 3.13 4.24
N LEU A 142 3.63 2.93 5.42
CA LEU A 142 4.30 4.00 6.15
C LEU A 142 5.41 4.64 5.32
N LEU A 143 6.29 3.84 4.71
CA LEU A 143 7.44 4.33 3.93
C LEU A 143 7.00 5.15 2.72
N VAL A 144 6.05 4.64 1.93
CA VAL A 144 5.52 5.34 0.75
C VAL A 144 4.83 6.63 1.17
N PHE A 145 3.95 6.59 2.17
CA PHE A 145 3.26 7.78 2.65
C PHE A 145 4.26 8.84 3.12
N THR A 146 5.27 8.43 3.91
CA THR A 146 6.32 9.32 4.42
C THR A 146 7.17 9.88 3.28
N LEU A 147 7.56 9.08 2.30
CA LEU A 147 8.34 9.54 1.15
C LEU A 147 7.57 10.56 0.30
N ILE A 148 6.29 10.31 0.00
CA ILE A 148 5.45 11.27 -0.73
C ILE A 148 5.24 12.54 0.11
N TYR A 149 5.04 12.40 1.42
CA TYR A 149 4.90 13.54 2.33
C TYR A 149 6.18 14.40 2.38
N LEU A 150 7.35 13.77 2.56
CA LEU A 150 8.64 14.44 2.56
C LEU A 150 8.86 15.15 1.24
N PHE A 151 8.69 14.44 0.12
CA PHE A 151 8.89 14.95 -1.24
C PHE A 151 8.12 16.26 -1.47
N ASN A 152 6.90 16.35 -0.95
CA ASN A 152 6.01 17.47 -1.21
C ASN A 152 6.03 18.59 -0.16
N ASN A 153 6.14 18.27 1.13
CA ASN A 153 5.92 19.25 2.20
C ASN A 153 7.17 19.76 2.88
N VAL A 154 8.21 18.93 2.98
CA VAL A 154 9.35 19.23 3.84
C VAL A 154 10.40 20.04 3.08
N LYS A 155 10.92 21.09 3.72
CA LYS A 155 11.93 22.02 3.18
C LYS A 155 13.21 22.04 4.02
N THR A 156 13.62 20.90 4.55
CA THR A 156 14.85 20.79 5.36
C THR A 156 16.06 20.45 4.49
N LYS A 157 17.27 20.87 4.91
CA LYS A 157 18.54 20.54 4.22
C LYS A 157 18.81 19.04 4.16
N TYR A 158 18.40 18.29 5.19
CA TYR A 158 18.60 16.84 5.29
C TYR A 158 17.49 15.99 4.66
N LYS A 159 16.45 16.62 4.09
CA LYS A 159 15.32 15.91 3.49
C LYS A 159 15.77 14.86 2.48
N TYR A 160 16.69 15.20 1.59
CA TYR A 160 17.10 14.27 0.52
C TYR A 160 17.88 13.08 1.07
N LEU A 161 18.72 13.27 2.10
CA LEU A 161 19.42 12.17 2.77
C LEU A 161 18.43 11.22 3.43
N PHE A 162 17.45 11.77 4.16
CA PHE A 162 16.41 10.97 4.79
C PHE A 162 15.52 10.26 3.76
N MET A 163 15.19 10.92 2.65
CA MET A 163 14.47 10.30 1.53
C MET A 163 15.27 9.15 0.90
N ILE A 164 16.58 9.30 0.67
CA ILE A 164 17.42 8.23 0.14
C ILE A 164 17.43 7.03 1.09
N PHE A 165 17.60 7.27 2.40
CA PHE A 165 17.54 6.22 3.41
C PHE A 165 16.21 5.46 3.38
N LEU A 166 15.09 6.17 3.43
CA LEU A 166 13.75 5.56 3.39
C LEU A 166 13.49 4.85 2.06
N PHE A 167 14.04 5.35 0.96
CA PHE A 167 13.89 4.76 -0.35
C PHE A 167 14.69 3.46 -0.50
N ILE A 168 15.93 3.42 0.03
CA ILE A 168 16.72 2.19 0.13
C ILE A 168 15.96 1.17 0.97
N LEU A 169 15.45 1.57 2.14
CA LEU A 169 14.65 0.69 2.98
C LEU A 169 13.41 0.17 2.24
N LEU A 170 12.73 1.02 1.47
CA LEU A 170 11.59 0.62 0.64
C LEU A 170 12.00 -0.40 -0.43
N LEU A 171 13.12 -0.20 -1.13
CA LEU A 171 13.62 -1.13 -2.14
C LEU A 171 13.99 -2.49 -1.54
N LEU A 172 14.61 -2.50 -0.36
CA LEU A 172 14.95 -3.74 0.34
C LEU A 172 13.70 -4.50 0.78
N VAL A 173 12.61 -3.82 1.15
CA VAL A 173 11.35 -4.48 1.54
C VAL A 173 10.49 -4.86 0.32
N ARG A 174 10.36 -3.97 -0.67
CA ARG A 174 9.60 -4.14 -1.92
C ARG A 174 10.22 -3.35 -3.07
N PRO A 175 11.10 -3.99 -3.87
CA PRO A 175 11.76 -3.34 -5.00
C PRO A 175 10.78 -2.69 -5.97
N TYR A 176 9.74 -3.41 -6.39
CA TYR A 176 8.76 -2.95 -7.37
C TYR A 176 8.03 -1.65 -6.93
N VAL A 177 7.76 -1.50 -5.62
CA VAL A 177 7.11 -0.30 -5.08
C VAL A 177 8.02 0.92 -5.19
N GLY A 178 9.34 0.72 -5.04
CA GLY A 178 10.33 1.76 -5.27
C GLY A 178 10.28 2.32 -6.69
N PHE A 179 10.21 1.47 -7.72
CA PHE A 179 10.07 1.94 -9.11
C PHE A 179 8.82 2.74 -9.34
N ILE A 180 7.69 2.22 -8.86
CA ILE A 180 6.40 2.90 -8.98
C ILE A 180 6.49 4.29 -8.36
N LEU A 181 7.17 4.41 -7.22
CA LEU A 181 7.35 5.68 -6.53
C LEU A 181 8.31 6.63 -7.29
N ILE A 182 9.34 6.11 -7.95
CA ILE A 182 10.20 6.94 -8.81
C ILE A 182 9.42 7.47 -10.02
N ALA A 183 8.69 6.59 -10.71
CA ALA A 183 7.82 6.98 -11.82
C ALA A 183 6.80 8.04 -11.36
N THR A 184 6.23 7.85 -10.17
CA THR A 184 5.34 8.82 -9.52
C THR A 184 6.01 10.18 -9.36
N PHE A 185 7.23 10.24 -8.83
CA PHE A 185 7.94 11.51 -8.62
C PHE A 185 8.33 12.17 -9.95
N LEU A 186 8.78 11.39 -10.95
CA LEU A 186 9.08 11.90 -12.29
C LEU A 186 7.85 12.53 -12.94
N CYS A 187 6.73 11.79 -12.99
CA CYS A 187 5.49 12.29 -13.58
C CYS A 187 4.96 13.52 -12.83
N THR A 188 5.06 13.53 -11.49
CA THR A 188 4.67 14.70 -10.70
C THR A 188 5.51 15.92 -11.07
N GLU A 189 6.83 15.79 -11.18
CA GLU A 189 7.73 16.90 -11.50
C GLU A 189 7.50 17.45 -12.92
N VAL A 190 7.42 16.56 -13.91
CA VAL A 190 7.25 16.94 -15.32
C VAL A 190 5.93 17.70 -15.52
N LEU A 191 4.84 17.19 -14.95
CA LEU A 191 3.52 17.80 -15.13
C LEU A 191 3.32 19.07 -14.29
N HIS A 192 4.01 19.19 -13.15
CA HIS A 192 3.91 20.38 -12.31
C HIS A 192 4.59 21.59 -12.93
N PHE A 193 5.81 21.43 -13.44
CA PHE A 193 6.67 22.59 -13.69
C PHE A 193 6.46 23.26 -15.06
N LYS A 194 5.46 22.86 -15.85
CA LYS A 194 5.18 23.43 -17.20
C LYS A 194 6.47 23.68 -18.01
N GLY A 195 7.43 22.75 -17.94
CA GLY A 195 8.73 22.85 -18.63
C GLY A 195 9.92 23.38 -17.82
N LYS A 196 9.75 24.00 -16.64
CA LYS A 196 10.88 24.39 -15.76
C LYS A 196 11.27 23.28 -14.79
N VAL A 197 11.71 22.15 -15.35
CA VAL A 197 12.09 20.97 -14.56
C VAL A 197 13.24 21.33 -13.62
N ASN A 198 13.08 21.03 -12.32
CA ASN A 198 14.18 21.15 -11.38
C ASN A 198 15.19 20.03 -11.64
N ILE A 199 16.29 20.36 -12.32
CA ILE A 199 17.30 19.40 -12.76
C ILE A 199 17.82 18.52 -11.60
N ARG A 200 17.92 19.08 -10.38
CA ARG A 200 18.35 18.34 -9.18
C ARG A 200 17.36 17.23 -8.80
N ARG A 201 16.05 17.51 -8.92
CA ARG A 201 15.02 16.50 -8.65
C ARG A 201 14.99 15.44 -9.75
N LEU A 202 15.20 15.84 -11.00
CA LEU A 202 15.32 14.92 -12.13
C LEU A 202 16.53 14.00 -11.97
N TYR A 203 17.70 14.53 -11.58
CA TYR A 203 18.87 13.71 -11.29
C TYR A 203 18.62 12.72 -10.16
N VAL A 204 18.03 13.16 -9.04
CA VAL A 204 17.69 12.25 -7.94
C VAL A 204 16.76 11.15 -8.44
N ALA A 205 15.69 11.49 -9.17
CA ALA A 205 14.77 10.49 -9.69
C ALA A 205 15.43 9.57 -10.72
N PHE A 206 16.32 10.07 -11.56
CA PHE A 206 17.11 9.28 -12.50
C PHE A 206 18.05 8.30 -11.77
N PHE A 207 18.84 8.77 -10.80
CA PHE A 207 19.71 7.91 -9.99
C PHE A 207 18.91 6.85 -9.24
N LEU A 208 17.78 7.22 -8.65
CA LEU A 208 16.88 6.25 -8.02
C LEU A 208 16.34 5.24 -9.05
N SER A 209 15.99 5.66 -10.27
CA SER A 209 15.54 4.76 -11.34
C SER A 209 16.60 3.74 -11.74
N VAL A 210 17.83 4.18 -12.01
CA VAL A 210 18.94 3.31 -12.37
C VAL A 210 19.25 2.34 -11.23
N PHE A 211 19.35 2.84 -10.00
CA PHE A 211 19.60 2.01 -8.82
C PHE A 211 18.51 0.96 -8.59
N SER A 212 17.25 1.35 -8.77
CA SER A 212 16.11 0.44 -8.67
C SER A 212 16.20 -0.67 -9.73
N ILE A 213 16.47 -0.31 -11.00
CA ILE A 213 16.60 -1.27 -12.12
C ILE A 213 17.68 -2.29 -11.79
N LEU A 214 18.86 -1.83 -11.37
CA LEU A 214 19.98 -2.70 -11.02
C LEU A 214 19.63 -3.67 -9.89
N ILE A 215 18.96 -3.20 -8.83
CA ILE A 215 18.50 -4.06 -7.73
C ILE A 215 17.50 -5.11 -8.20
N SER A 216 16.62 -4.78 -9.14
CA SER A 216 15.63 -5.75 -9.62
C SER A 216 16.20 -6.77 -10.58
N ILE A 217 17.12 -6.38 -11.45
CA ILE A 217 17.85 -7.32 -12.29
C ILE A 217 18.61 -8.31 -11.39
N TYR A 218 19.31 -7.79 -10.37
CA TYR A 218 19.97 -8.63 -9.37
C TYR A 218 19.00 -9.57 -8.64
N PHE A 219 17.86 -9.04 -8.18
CA PHE A 219 16.84 -9.83 -7.50
C PHE A 219 16.27 -10.92 -8.39
N ILE A 220 15.96 -10.62 -9.65
CA ILE A 220 15.37 -11.56 -10.61
C ILE A 220 16.36 -12.68 -10.93
N HIS A 221 17.60 -12.33 -11.28
CA HIS A 221 18.64 -13.29 -11.62
C HIS A 221 18.87 -14.29 -10.49
N TYR A 222 18.89 -13.82 -9.24
CA TYR A 222 19.16 -14.69 -8.09
C TYR A 222 17.89 -15.41 -7.59
N SER A 223 16.73 -14.75 -7.57
CA SER A 223 15.52 -15.32 -6.93
C SER A 223 14.75 -16.29 -7.83
N LEU A 224 14.84 -16.14 -9.15
CA LEU A 224 14.12 -17.00 -10.08
C LEU A 224 15.02 -18.05 -10.73
N SER A 225 16.35 -17.98 -10.56
CA SER A 225 17.33 -18.81 -11.28
C SER A 225 17.08 -18.83 -12.79
N VAL A 226 16.44 -17.77 -13.31
CA VAL A 226 16.15 -17.60 -14.73
C VAL A 226 17.36 -16.91 -15.35
N GLU A 227 18.02 -17.61 -16.26
CA GLU A 227 19.00 -17.00 -17.16
C GLU A 227 18.26 -16.03 -18.08
N VAL A 228 18.38 -14.74 -17.79
CA VAL A 228 17.73 -13.69 -18.59
C VAL A 228 18.52 -13.51 -19.88
N ASN A 229 18.22 -14.33 -20.89
CA ASN A 229 18.83 -14.22 -22.22
C ASN A 229 18.18 -13.08 -23.03
N THR A 230 16.86 -12.85 -22.88
CA THR A 230 16.16 -11.69 -23.46
C THR A 230 14.99 -11.20 -22.58
N PRO A 231 14.62 -9.91 -22.64
CA PRO A 231 13.47 -9.37 -21.89
C PRO A 231 12.12 -10.01 -22.24
N TRP A 232 11.95 -10.48 -23.48
CA TRP A 232 10.69 -11.07 -23.94
C TRP A 232 10.47 -12.47 -23.36
N GLN A 233 11.52 -13.29 -23.35
CA GLN A 233 11.48 -14.63 -22.78
C GLN A 233 11.21 -14.59 -21.27
N PHE A 234 11.79 -13.60 -20.57
CA PHE A 234 11.48 -13.34 -19.16
C PHE A 234 9.99 -13.11 -18.88
N ILE A 235 9.32 -12.32 -19.73
CA ILE A 235 7.88 -12.06 -19.57
C ILE A 235 7.11 -13.38 -19.73
N GLN A 236 7.41 -14.15 -20.78
CA GLN A 236 6.76 -15.43 -21.04
C GLN A 236 6.96 -16.44 -19.91
N ASP A 237 8.20 -16.59 -19.42
CA ASP A 237 8.54 -17.51 -18.32
C ASP A 237 7.87 -17.08 -17.01
N SER A 238 7.83 -15.77 -16.73
CA SER A 238 7.13 -15.22 -15.56
C SER A 238 5.63 -15.51 -15.61
N TYR A 239 5.00 -15.38 -16.78
CA TYR A 239 3.59 -15.72 -16.98
C TYR A 239 3.34 -17.22 -16.78
N ALA A 240 4.20 -18.08 -17.33
CA ALA A 240 4.08 -19.53 -17.17
C ALA A 240 4.21 -19.96 -15.69
N VAL A 241 5.11 -19.34 -14.93
CA VAL A 241 5.25 -19.58 -13.49
C VAL A 241 4.00 -19.13 -12.72
N LEU A 242 3.48 -17.93 -13.01
CA LEU A 242 2.26 -17.42 -12.38
C LEU A 242 1.04 -18.31 -12.65
N GLU A 243 0.96 -18.89 -13.84
CA GLU A 243 -0.08 -19.85 -14.20
C GLU A 243 0.13 -21.23 -13.57
N GLY A 244 1.37 -21.66 -13.39
CA GLY A 244 1.70 -22.81 -12.55
C GLY A 244 1.17 -22.64 -11.12
N TYR A 245 1.17 -21.41 -10.58
CA TYR A 245 0.59 -21.13 -9.27
C TYR A 245 -0.95 -21.06 -9.27
N SER A 246 -1.57 -20.57 -10.34
CA SER A 246 -3.03 -20.54 -10.47
C SER A 246 -3.60 -21.95 -10.65
N SER A 247 -2.99 -22.77 -11.50
CA SER A 247 -3.39 -24.16 -11.76
C SER A 247 -3.24 -25.06 -10.53
N LYS A 248 -2.18 -24.92 -9.73
CA LYS A 248 -1.98 -25.67 -8.48
C LYS A 248 -3.00 -25.34 -7.38
N ARG A 249 -3.70 -24.20 -7.48
CA ARG A 249 -4.71 -23.76 -6.51
C ARG A 249 -6.15 -23.85 -7.06
N SER A 250 -6.31 -24.36 -8.30
CA SER A 250 -7.52 -24.34 -9.14
C SER A 250 -8.78 -25.00 -8.57
N SER A 251 -8.71 -25.71 -7.45
CA SER A 251 -9.89 -26.27 -6.78
C SER A 251 -10.79 -25.22 -6.12
N SER A 252 -10.39 -23.93 -6.11
CA SER A 252 -11.23 -22.83 -5.62
C SER A 252 -11.76 -21.97 -6.77
N SER A 253 -13.05 -21.64 -6.73
CA SER A 253 -13.75 -20.66 -7.60
C SER A 253 -13.22 -19.22 -7.49
N ALA A 254 -12.09 -19.03 -6.79
CA ALA A 254 -11.47 -17.76 -6.46
C ALA A 254 -10.28 -17.38 -7.36
N ILE A 255 -10.06 -18.11 -8.45
CA ILE A 255 -8.87 -17.98 -9.31
C ILE A 255 -9.24 -17.42 -10.67
N LEU A 256 -8.45 -16.45 -11.11
CA LEU A 256 -8.53 -15.83 -12.41
C LEU A 256 -7.49 -16.45 -13.35
N SER A 257 -7.92 -16.90 -14.53
CA SER A 257 -6.97 -17.25 -15.59
C SER A 257 -6.36 -15.97 -16.16
N LEU A 258 -5.04 -15.81 -16.02
CA LEU A 258 -4.32 -14.70 -16.61
C LEU A 258 -4.34 -14.79 -18.14
N GLN A 259 -4.24 -15.98 -18.73
CA GLN A 259 -4.25 -16.11 -20.20
C GLN A 259 -5.58 -15.73 -20.85
N ASN A 260 -6.70 -16.05 -20.19
CA ASN A 260 -8.04 -15.90 -20.77
C ASN A 260 -8.70 -14.55 -20.48
N THR A 261 -8.03 -13.65 -19.75
CA THR A 261 -8.60 -12.35 -19.37
C THR A 261 -7.80 -11.20 -19.96
N ILE A 262 -8.51 -10.22 -20.50
CA ILE A 262 -7.88 -8.99 -21.02
C ILE A 262 -7.54 -8.03 -19.88
N PHE A 263 -6.53 -7.19 -20.07
CA PHE A 263 -6.00 -6.32 -19.01
C PHE A 263 -7.06 -5.40 -18.35
N PRO A 264 -7.99 -4.74 -19.07
CA PRO A 264 -9.05 -3.94 -18.44
C PRO A 264 -9.97 -4.76 -17.53
N GLU A 265 -10.25 -6.01 -17.91
CA GLU A 265 -11.05 -6.94 -17.11
C GLU A 265 -10.34 -7.22 -15.78
N ARG A 266 -9.02 -7.47 -15.82
CA ARG A 266 -8.18 -7.68 -14.62
C ARG A 266 -8.18 -6.49 -13.67
N LEU A 267 -8.20 -5.27 -14.21
CA LEU A 267 -8.29 -4.05 -13.40
C LEU A 267 -9.63 -3.96 -12.65
N LEU A 268 -10.74 -4.26 -13.32
CA LEU A 268 -12.06 -4.32 -12.69
C LEU A 268 -12.15 -5.45 -11.65
N TYR A 269 -11.52 -6.60 -11.94
CA TYR A 269 -11.42 -7.71 -11.01
C TYR A 269 -10.74 -7.31 -9.70
N ILE A 270 -9.61 -6.64 -9.78
CA ILE A 270 -8.86 -6.22 -8.59
C ILE A 270 -9.63 -5.20 -7.76
N LEU A 271 -10.44 -4.37 -8.41
CA LEU A 271 -11.14 -3.27 -7.75
C LEU A 271 -12.46 -3.70 -7.11
N TYR A 272 -13.22 -4.58 -7.76
CA TYR A 272 -14.62 -4.84 -7.41
C TYR A 272 -14.96 -6.29 -7.03
N ARG A 273 -14.03 -7.23 -7.11
CA ARG A 273 -14.28 -8.63 -6.69
C ARG A 273 -13.70 -9.00 -5.32
N PRO A 274 -14.32 -9.95 -4.59
CA PRO A 274 -15.54 -10.68 -4.95
C PRO A 274 -16.80 -9.80 -4.95
N THR A 275 -17.78 -10.16 -5.78
CA THR A 275 -19.12 -9.58 -5.72
C THR A 275 -19.95 -10.26 -4.62
N VAL A 276 -21.09 -9.66 -4.27
CA VAL A 276 -22.00 -10.19 -3.24
C VAL A 276 -22.49 -11.60 -3.60
N PHE A 277 -22.63 -11.90 -4.89
CA PHE A 277 -23.08 -13.21 -5.38
C PHE A 277 -21.99 -14.29 -5.39
N GLU A 278 -20.73 -13.89 -5.22
CA GLU A 278 -19.57 -14.80 -5.24
C GLU A 278 -19.05 -15.14 -3.86
N ALA A 279 -19.53 -14.42 -2.85
CA ALA A 279 -19.07 -14.56 -1.48
C ALA A 279 -19.58 -15.88 -0.88
N THR A 280 -18.66 -16.79 -0.56
CA THR A 280 -18.97 -18.08 0.07
C THR A 280 -18.64 -18.12 1.56
N SER A 281 -17.80 -17.20 2.05
CA SER A 281 -17.42 -17.11 3.46
C SER A 281 -17.75 -15.75 4.06
N ILE A 282 -17.88 -15.68 5.39
CA ILE A 282 -18.17 -14.43 6.12
C ILE A 282 -17.17 -13.32 5.78
N TYR A 283 -15.90 -13.69 5.58
CA TYR A 283 -14.84 -12.78 5.16
C TYR A 283 -15.09 -12.25 3.75
N GLN A 284 -15.46 -13.13 2.82
CA GLN A 284 -15.77 -12.73 1.44
C GLN A 284 -17.01 -11.84 1.39
N TRP A 285 -18.00 -12.08 2.25
CA TRP A 285 -19.18 -11.21 2.38
C TRP A 285 -18.80 -9.80 2.84
N ALA A 286 -17.93 -9.67 3.84
CA ALA A 286 -17.44 -8.37 4.29
C ALA A 286 -16.69 -7.62 3.17
N VAL A 287 -15.82 -8.30 2.44
CA VAL A 287 -15.09 -7.70 1.30
C VAL A 287 -16.04 -7.37 0.14
N ALA A 288 -17.04 -8.21 -0.13
CA ALA A 288 -18.02 -7.97 -1.19
C ALA A 288 -18.93 -6.77 -0.91
N ILE A 289 -19.34 -6.57 0.35
CA ILE A 289 -20.08 -5.36 0.76
C ILE A 289 -19.22 -4.11 0.58
N GLU A 290 -17.94 -4.17 0.99
CA GLU A 290 -17.00 -3.08 0.75
C GLU A 290 -16.84 -2.77 -0.75
N ASN A 291 -16.72 -3.80 -1.58
CA ASN A 291 -16.63 -3.66 -3.02
C ASN A 291 -17.89 -3.05 -3.63
N LEU A 292 -19.08 -3.44 -3.16
CA LEU A 292 -20.34 -2.83 -3.58
C LEU A 292 -20.37 -1.33 -3.25
N VAL A 293 -19.90 -0.94 -2.05
CA VAL A 293 -19.76 0.47 -1.67
C VAL A 293 -18.79 1.20 -2.62
N LEU A 294 -17.67 0.57 -2.99
CA LEU A 294 -16.74 1.13 -3.96
C LEU A 294 -17.35 1.27 -5.36
N VAL A 295 -18.16 0.31 -5.82
CA VAL A 295 -18.90 0.40 -7.10
C VAL A 295 -19.85 1.59 -7.08
N ILE A 296 -20.68 1.70 -6.04
CA ILE A 296 -21.64 2.81 -5.89
C ILE A 296 -20.88 4.14 -5.86
N TYR A 297 -19.79 4.22 -5.10
CA TYR A 297 -18.96 5.41 -5.02
C TYR A 297 -18.32 5.77 -6.38
N SER A 298 -17.82 4.80 -7.13
CA SER A 298 -17.29 5.02 -8.48
C SER A 298 -18.35 5.55 -9.44
N LEU A 299 -19.58 5.02 -9.40
CA LEU A 299 -20.70 5.56 -10.17
C LEU A 299 -21.03 7.00 -9.76
N LEU A 300 -21.10 7.27 -8.46
CA LEU A 300 -21.32 8.64 -7.95
C LEU A 300 -20.25 9.61 -8.45
N LEU A 301 -18.98 9.18 -8.52
CA LEU A 301 -17.91 10.00 -9.09
C LEU A 301 -18.11 10.27 -10.57
N LEU A 302 -18.47 9.26 -11.36
CA LEU A 302 -18.67 9.40 -12.80
C LEU A 302 -19.80 10.39 -13.11
N PHE A 303 -20.90 10.36 -12.35
CA PHE A 303 -22.08 11.20 -12.64
C PHE A 303 -22.07 12.56 -11.95
N PHE A 304 -21.48 12.69 -10.75
CA PHE A 304 -21.63 13.89 -9.92
C PHE A 304 -20.33 14.63 -9.62
N SER A 305 -19.16 14.05 -9.93
CA SER A 305 -17.89 14.73 -9.68
C SER A 305 -17.47 15.59 -10.87
N ARG A 306 -17.01 16.81 -10.56
CA ARG A 306 -16.20 17.62 -11.49
C ARG A 306 -14.78 17.60 -10.97
N LEU A 307 -13.99 16.62 -11.42
CA LEU A 307 -12.59 16.51 -11.04
C LEU A 307 -11.84 17.76 -11.51
N LYS A 308 -11.22 18.46 -10.57
CA LYS A 308 -10.37 19.61 -10.89
C LYS A 308 -8.91 19.17 -10.86
N ALA A 309 -8.07 19.92 -11.57
CA ALA A 309 -6.63 19.73 -11.51
C ALA A 309 -6.16 19.84 -10.04
N ALA A 310 -5.69 18.72 -9.50
CA ALA A 310 -5.18 18.65 -8.14
C ALA A 310 -3.84 19.39 -8.05
N GLN A 311 -3.51 19.88 -6.85
CA GLN A 311 -2.17 20.42 -6.63
C GLN A 311 -1.11 19.32 -6.83
N PRO A 312 0.12 19.66 -7.22
CA PRO A 312 1.19 18.71 -7.57
C PRO A 312 1.45 17.67 -6.48
N MET A 313 1.42 18.13 -5.23
CA MET A 313 1.58 17.26 -4.07
C MET A 313 0.58 16.10 -4.08
N ILE A 314 -0.65 16.39 -4.47
CA ILE A 314 -1.74 15.42 -4.49
C ILE A 314 -1.68 14.55 -5.73
N MET A 315 -1.15 15.07 -6.85
CA MET A 315 -0.89 14.27 -8.05
C MET A 315 0.06 13.11 -7.74
N SER A 316 1.03 13.25 -6.82
CA SER A 316 1.87 12.13 -6.41
C SER A 316 1.08 10.97 -5.79
N TYR A 317 0.08 11.26 -4.93
CA TYR A 317 -0.78 10.19 -4.39
C TYR A 317 -1.61 9.53 -5.51
N GLY A 318 -2.12 10.34 -6.44
CA GLY A 318 -2.89 9.85 -7.59
C GLY A 318 -2.06 8.96 -8.51
N PHE A 319 -0.85 9.40 -8.90
CA PHE A 319 0.05 8.61 -9.75
C PHE A 319 0.55 7.36 -9.06
N TYR A 320 0.92 7.43 -7.77
CA TYR A 320 1.30 6.22 -7.04
C TYR A 320 0.15 5.22 -6.99
N GLY A 321 -1.05 5.66 -6.64
CA GLY A 321 -2.25 4.83 -6.62
C GLY A 321 -2.55 4.22 -8.00
N LEU A 322 -2.49 5.03 -9.06
CA LEU A 322 -2.76 4.61 -10.43
C LEU A 322 -1.71 3.62 -10.95
N PHE A 323 -0.42 3.93 -10.82
CA PHE A 323 0.66 3.06 -11.28
C PHE A 323 0.67 1.75 -10.50
N THR A 324 0.40 1.78 -9.19
CA THR A 324 0.27 0.55 -8.40
C THR A 324 -0.94 -0.27 -8.84
N PHE A 325 -2.08 0.37 -9.10
CA PHE A 325 -3.27 -0.30 -9.62
C PHE A 325 -3.02 -0.98 -10.97
N LEU A 326 -2.40 -0.25 -11.91
CA LEU A 326 -2.03 -0.79 -13.23
C LEU A 326 -1.03 -1.94 -13.11
N PHE A 327 -0.02 -1.79 -12.25
CA PHE A 327 1.01 -2.81 -12.03
C PHE A 327 0.39 -4.10 -11.47
N TYR A 328 -0.52 -4.01 -10.50
CA TYR A 328 -1.22 -5.18 -9.96
C TYR A 328 -2.13 -5.86 -10.99
N GLY A 329 -2.69 -5.11 -11.94
CA GLY A 329 -3.42 -5.64 -13.09
C GLY A 329 -2.66 -6.69 -13.90
N LEU A 330 -1.32 -6.67 -13.87
CA LEU A 330 -0.48 -7.56 -14.67
C LEU A 330 -0.42 -8.98 -14.11
N TYR A 331 -0.50 -9.17 -12.78
CA TYR A 331 -0.14 -10.46 -12.16
C TYR A 331 -1.07 -10.96 -11.05
N VAL A 332 -2.14 -10.24 -10.71
CA VAL A 332 -3.11 -10.74 -9.73
C VAL A 332 -3.93 -11.89 -10.34
N PHE A 333 -3.95 -13.03 -9.67
CA PHE A 333 -4.68 -14.23 -10.13
C PHE A 333 -5.65 -14.82 -9.10
N ASN A 334 -5.80 -14.22 -7.91
CA ASN A 334 -6.70 -14.73 -6.85
C ASN A 334 -7.38 -13.59 -6.07
N TYR A 335 -8.63 -13.77 -5.63
CA TYR A 335 -9.40 -12.75 -4.87
C TYR A 335 -8.75 -12.34 -3.55
N GLY A 336 -8.19 -13.27 -2.78
CA GLY A 336 -7.50 -12.97 -1.53
C GLY A 336 -6.26 -12.10 -1.77
N GLN A 337 -5.50 -12.43 -2.82
CA GLN A 337 -4.37 -11.62 -3.27
C GLN A 337 -4.83 -10.23 -3.75
N ALA A 338 -5.91 -10.17 -4.52
CA ALA A 338 -6.51 -8.94 -5.01
C ALA A 338 -6.92 -8.01 -3.85
N SER A 339 -7.63 -8.53 -2.85
CA SER A 339 -8.05 -7.79 -1.66
C SER A 339 -6.86 -7.23 -0.89
N ARG A 340 -5.83 -8.04 -0.67
CA ARG A 340 -4.58 -7.60 -0.02
C ARG A 340 -3.86 -6.51 -0.80
N MET A 341 -3.77 -6.66 -2.13
CA MET A 341 -3.11 -5.68 -2.99
C MET A 341 -3.90 -4.37 -3.12
N LYS A 342 -5.23 -4.46 -3.12
CA LYS A 342 -6.14 -3.30 -3.12
C LYS A 342 -5.86 -2.34 -1.97
N ALA A 343 -5.61 -2.86 -0.77
CA ALA A 343 -5.27 -2.05 0.41
C ALA A 343 -4.11 -1.06 0.17
N ASN A 344 -3.10 -1.47 -0.62
CA ASN A 344 -1.89 -0.67 -0.83
C ASN A 344 -2.05 0.50 -1.79
N TYR A 345 -3.05 0.51 -2.68
CA TYR A 345 -3.23 1.59 -3.66
C TYR A 345 -4.53 2.38 -3.44
N ILE A 346 -5.58 1.74 -2.90
CA ILE A 346 -6.91 2.37 -2.79
C ILE A 346 -6.89 3.61 -1.89
N ILE A 347 -6.11 3.58 -0.81
CA ILE A 347 -5.94 4.74 0.09
C ILE A 347 -5.37 5.93 -0.68
N PHE A 348 -4.38 5.71 -1.53
CA PHE A 348 -3.72 6.79 -2.28
C PHE A 348 -4.62 7.33 -3.40
N LEU A 349 -5.40 6.47 -4.07
CA LEU A 349 -6.43 6.91 -5.00
C LEU A 349 -7.53 7.72 -4.31
N LEU A 350 -8.03 7.25 -3.16
CA LEU A 350 -9.04 7.96 -2.38
C LEU A 350 -8.51 9.30 -1.83
N LEU A 351 -7.24 9.37 -1.43
CA LEU A 351 -6.58 10.62 -1.07
C LEU A 351 -6.54 11.61 -2.23
N TYR A 352 -6.19 11.15 -3.43
CA TYR A 352 -6.20 11.98 -4.62
C TYR A 352 -7.61 12.50 -4.92
N LEU A 353 -8.59 11.61 -4.94
CA LEU A 353 -9.99 11.94 -5.23
C LEU A 353 -10.56 12.91 -4.20
N PHE A 354 -10.30 12.67 -2.91
CA PHE A 354 -10.75 13.52 -1.81
C PHE A 354 -10.37 14.98 -2.06
N VAL A 355 -9.12 15.20 -2.47
CA VAL A 355 -8.63 16.57 -2.71
C VAL A 355 -9.11 17.10 -4.05
N ALA A 356 -9.12 16.28 -5.10
CA ALA A 356 -9.59 16.68 -6.44
C ALA A 356 -11.04 17.18 -6.41
N ILE A 357 -11.88 16.64 -5.52
CA ILE A 357 -13.28 17.04 -5.31
C ILE A 357 -13.39 18.21 -4.32
N SER A 358 -12.44 18.39 -3.40
CA SER A 358 -12.55 19.30 -2.24
C SER A 358 -12.76 20.78 -2.57
N ASN A 359 -12.46 21.26 -3.78
CA ASN A 359 -12.56 22.68 -4.19
C ASN A 359 -11.80 23.71 -3.33
N LYS A 360 -11.41 23.37 -2.11
CA LYS A 360 -10.63 24.21 -1.21
C LYS A 360 -9.18 24.19 -1.66
N LYS A 361 -8.66 25.37 -1.98
CA LYS A 361 -7.23 25.67 -2.21
C LYS A 361 -6.29 25.28 -1.04
N SER A 362 -6.81 24.69 0.03
CA SER A 362 -6.08 24.47 1.27
C SER A 362 -6.32 23.07 1.84
N LEU A 363 -5.57 22.10 1.33
CA LEU A 363 -4.74 21.34 2.27
C LEU A 363 -3.70 22.35 2.82
N LYS A 364 -4.12 23.21 3.75
CA LYS A 364 -3.19 23.88 4.66
C LYS A 364 -2.73 22.79 5.63
N LEU A 365 -1.92 21.85 5.13
CA LEU A 365 -0.98 21.14 5.98
C LEU A 365 -0.10 22.25 6.52
N ASN A 366 -0.35 22.63 7.77
CA ASN A 366 0.19 23.84 8.39
C ASN A 366 1.69 23.95 8.09
N LYS A 367 2.05 24.91 7.23
CA LYS A 367 3.42 25.33 6.95
C LYS A 367 4.12 25.95 8.18
N GLN A 368 3.50 25.90 9.37
CA GLN A 368 3.88 26.75 10.49
C GLN A 368 4.42 26.05 11.72
N ASN A 369 4.39 24.72 11.86
CA ASN A 369 4.98 24.05 13.02
C ASN A 369 5.70 22.75 12.64
N VAL A 370 6.88 22.87 12.03
CA VAL A 370 8.01 21.91 12.16
C VAL A 370 9.30 22.69 12.11
#